data_AF-A0A841C0F5-F1
#
_entry.id   AF-A0A841C0F5-F1
#
_cell.length_a   1.000
_cell.length_b   1.000
_cell.length_c   1.000
_cell.angle_alpha   90.00
_cell.angle_beta   90.00
_cell.angle_gamma   90.00
#
_symmetry.space_group_name_H-M   'P 1'
#
loop_
_entity.id
_entity.type
_entity.pdbx_description
1 polymer ?
#
loop_
_entity_poly.entity_id
_entity_poly.type
_entity_poly.pdbx_seq_one_letter_code
_entity_poly.pdbx_strand_id
1 'polypeptide(L)' 'MTTTPDAGTLLEERTSTEYRLDEGDHERLSHYAPKDKLMEAMIEGTPIRALCGKVWVPTRDPKRFPVCPECKEIYESMA' A
#
# COMPACT_ATOMS: atom_id res chain seq x y z
N MET A 1 -48.07 29.87 7.79
CA MET A 1 -46.63 29.77 8.13
C MET A 1 -46.26 28.31 7.86
N THR A 2 -46.08 27.85 6.60
CA THR A 2 -44.84 27.88 5.78
C THR A 2 -43.65 27.35 6.59
N THR A 3 -42.91 26.28 6.27
CA THR A 3 -42.52 25.70 4.97
C THR A 3 -41.94 24.28 5.15
N THR A 4 -42.12 23.42 4.15
CA THR A 4 -41.26 22.28 3.73
C THR A 4 -41.39 22.25 2.19
N PRO A 5 -40.46 21.76 1.34
CA PRO A 5 -39.19 21.01 1.51
C PRO A 5 -38.00 21.55 0.67
N ASP A 6 -36.77 21.03 0.84
CA ASP A 6 -35.71 20.84 -0.22
C ASP A 6 -34.46 20.21 0.44
N ALA A 7 -34.09 18.95 0.15
CA ALA A 7 -33.18 18.52 -0.91
C ALA A 7 -31.79 19.20 -0.89
N GLY A 8 -30.74 18.40 -0.67
CA GLY A 8 -29.37 18.91 -0.62
C GLY A 8 -28.36 17.86 -0.18
N THR A 9 -28.25 16.78 -0.97
CA THR A 9 -27.11 15.87 -0.95
C THR A 9 -25.81 16.66 -0.99
N LEU A 10 -24.87 16.40 -0.08
CA LEU A 10 -23.45 16.52 -0.41
C LEU A 10 -22.74 15.33 0.23
N LEU A 11 -22.53 14.31 -0.60
CA LEU A 11 -21.51 13.31 -0.39
C LEU A 11 -20.20 14.06 -0.17
N GLU A 12 -19.63 14.03 1.03
CA GLU A 12 -18.21 14.36 1.18
C GLU A 12 -17.39 13.13 0.77
N GLU A 13 -17.44 12.82 -0.53
CA GLU A 13 -16.47 12.01 -1.24
C GLU A 13 -15.13 12.77 -1.25
N ARG A 14 -14.37 12.71 -0.16
CA ARG A 14 -12.99 13.20 -0.16
C ARG A 14 -12.06 12.17 0.46
N THR A 15 -11.73 11.19 -0.37
CA THR A 15 -10.41 10.57 -0.41
C THR A 15 -9.86 10.05 0.92
N SER A 16 -10.58 9.15 1.60
CA SER A 16 -9.86 8.07 2.29
C SER A 16 -9.27 7.11 1.24
N THR A 17 -8.36 7.62 0.40
CA THR A 17 -7.12 6.88 0.15
C THR A 17 -6.26 7.10 1.40
N GLU A 18 -6.82 6.73 2.55
CA GLU A 18 -6.01 6.26 3.64
C GLU A 18 -5.45 4.99 3.04
N TYR A 19 -4.24 5.09 2.50
CA TYR A 19 -3.37 3.93 2.42
C TYR A 19 -3.34 3.43 3.86
N ARG A 20 -4.27 2.52 4.18
CA ARG A 20 -4.40 1.90 5.48
C ARG A 20 -3.15 1.04 5.55
N LEU A 21 -2.07 1.69 5.96
CA LEU A 21 -0.82 1.08 6.36
C LEU A 21 -1.24 0.28 7.59
N ASP A 22 -1.76 -0.92 7.33
CA ASP A 22 -2.41 -1.76 8.33
C ASP A 22 -1.47 -1.89 9.54
N GLU A 23 -1.84 -1.19 10.62
CA GLU A 23 -0.99 -0.88 11.77
C GLU A 23 -0.76 -2.08 12.70
N GLY A 24 -1.07 -3.30 12.25
CA GLY A 24 -1.25 -4.44 13.15
C GLY A 24 -0.23 -5.56 13.06
N ASP A 25 0.09 -6.03 11.85
CA ASP A 25 0.85 -7.29 11.72
C ASP A 25 1.72 -7.35 10.46
N HIS A 26 1.71 -6.28 9.69
CA HIS A 26 2.20 -6.24 8.31
C HIS A 26 3.61 -5.64 8.16
N GLU A 27 4.32 -5.49 9.28
CA GLU A 27 5.59 -4.76 9.43
C GLU A 27 6.84 -5.66 9.49
N ARG A 28 6.66 -6.98 9.48
CA ARG A 28 7.75 -7.95 9.70
C ARG A 28 8.08 -8.81 8.48
N LEU A 29 7.48 -8.52 7.33
CA LEU A 29 7.71 -9.26 6.10
C LEU A 29 8.26 -8.35 5.01
N SER A 30 9.36 -8.77 4.40
CA SER A 30 9.93 -8.14 3.23
C SER A 30 9.13 -8.52 2.00
N HIS A 31 8.69 -7.52 1.24
CA HIS A 31 7.96 -7.71 0.00
C HIS A 31 8.86 -7.47 -1.20
N TYR A 32 8.68 -8.25 -2.26
CA TYR A 32 9.38 -8.01 -3.52
C TYR A 32 8.61 -7.00 -4.38
N ALA A 33 9.37 -6.09 -4.98
CA ALA A 33 8.93 -5.18 -6.03
C ALA A 33 9.95 -5.21 -7.17
N PRO A 34 9.55 -4.77 -8.38
CA PRO A 34 10.49 -4.55 -9.47
C PRO A 34 11.64 -3.65 -9.01
N LYS A 35 12.88 -4.11 -9.21
CA LYS A 35 14.11 -3.48 -8.70
C LYS A 35 14.20 -1.99 -9.02
N ASP A 36 13.81 -1.63 -10.24
CA ASP A 36 13.80 -0.25 -10.75
C ASP A 36 12.91 0.65 -9.86
N LYS A 37 11.64 0.26 -9.71
CA LYS A 37 10.65 0.98 -8.89
C LYS A 37 10.97 0.97 -7.40
N LEU A 38 11.54 -0.12 -6.90
CA LEU A 38 11.95 -0.21 -5.49
C LEU A 38 13.05 0.80 -5.17
N MET A 39 14.03 0.94 -6.07
CA MET A 39 15.15 1.88 -5.89
C MET A 39 14.67 3.32 -5.97
N GLU A 40 13.82 3.66 -6.95
CA GLU A 40 13.19 4.98 -7.06
C GLU A 40 12.40 5.33 -5.79
N ALA A 41 11.54 4.42 -5.33
CA ALA A 41 10.70 4.65 -4.17
C ALA A 41 11.45 4.72 -2.84
N MET A 42 12.60 4.05 -2.71
CA MET A 42 13.49 4.23 -1.55
C MET A 42 14.07 5.65 -1.50
N ILE A 43 14.32 6.26 -2.65
CA ILE A 43 14.88 7.62 -2.74
C ILE A 43 13.79 8.66 -2.56
N GLU A 44 12.66 8.49 -3.26
CA GLU A 44 11.53 9.43 -3.24
C GLU A 44 10.65 9.29 -1.99
N GLY A 45 10.72 8.15 -1.29
CA GLY A 45 9.83 7.85 -0.18
C GLY A 45 8.38 7.61 -0.61
N THR A 46 8.18 7.16 -1.84
CA THR A 46 6.85 6.96 -2.43
C THR A 46 6.31 5.56 -2.14
N PRO A 47 4.98 5.40 -2.00
CA PRO A 47 4.36 4.09 -1.84
C PRO A 47 4.45 3.29 -3.15
N ILE A 48 4.90 2.04 -3.05
CA ILE A 48 4.98 1.09 -4.17
C ILE A 48 4.16 -0.15 -3.90
N ARG A 49 3.80 -0.86 -4.98
CA ARG A 49 3.04 -2.10 -4.91
C ARG A 49 3.93 -3.33 -5.06
N ALA A 50 3.70 -4.32 -4.20
CA ALA A 50 4.43 -5.58 -4.17
C ALA A 50 3.92 -6.55 -5.23
N LEU A 51 4.70 -7.60 -5.47
CA LEU A 51 4.23 -8.75 -6.25
C LEU A 51 2.95 -9.37 -5.65
N CYS A 52 2.84 -9.41 -4.32
CA CYS A 52 1.63 -9.85 -3.60
C CYS A 52 0.48 -8.81 -3.60
N GLY A 53 0.63 -7.70 -4.33
CA GLY A 53 -0.38 -6.65 -4.43
C GLY A 53 -0.45 -5.66 -3.26
N LYS A 54 0.30 -5.87 -2.18
CA LYS A 54 0.37 -4.98 -1.01
C LYS A 54 1.12 -3.69 -1.35
N VAL A 55 0.60 -2.55 -0.90
CA VAL A 55 1.25 -1.25 -1.05
C VAL A 55 2.04 -0.92 0.21
N TRP A 56 3.31 -0.52 0.06
CA TRP A 56 4.15 -0.12 1.18
C TRP A 56 5.13 0.98 0.77
N VAL A 57 5.61 1.74 1.75
CA VAL A 57 6.72 2.69 1.56
C VAL A 57 8.01 2.03 2.05
N PRO A 58 9.05 1.88 1.22
CA PRO A 58 10.28 1.21 1.60
C PRO A 58 11.12 2.10 2.53
N THR A 59 10.90 1.99 3.84
CA THR A 59 11.59 2.80 4.87
C THR A 59 12.57 2.00 5.75
N ARG A 60 12.59 0.66 5.64
CA ARG A 60 13.38 -0.24 6.52
C ARG A 60 14.24 -1.21 5.72
N ASP A 61 15.31 -1.71 6.34
CA ASP A 61 16.19 -2.73 5.76
C ASP A 61 15.45 -4.08 5.53
N PRO A 62 15.24 -4.52 4.28
CA PRO A 62 14.51 -5.75 3.98
C PRO A 62 15.29 -7.01 4.37
N LYS A 63 16.60 -6.91 4.65
CA LYS A 63 17.43 -8.03 5.11
C LYS A 63 17.15 -8.44 6.56
N ARG A 64 16.45 -7.61 7.33
CA ARG A 64 16.15 -7.86 8.75
C ARG A 64 14.86 -8.65 8.96
N PHE A 65 14.12 -8.92 7.88
CA PHE A 65 12.79 -9.47 7.92
C PHE A 65 12.67 -10.67 6.96
N PRO A 66 11.94 -11.73 7.35
CA PRO A 66 11.61 -12.82 6.43
C PRO A 66 10.84 -12.29 5.20
N VAL A 67 11.03 -12.91 4.04
CA VAL A 67 10.30 -12.53 2.82
C VAL A 67 8.87 -13.04 2.89
N CYS A 68 7.92 -12.25 2.40
CA CYS A 68 6.52 -12.67 2.24
C CYS A 68 6.45 -13.96 1.38
N PRO A 69 5.79 -15.02 1.86
CA PRO A 69 5.76 -16.31 1.16
C PRO A 69 5.18 -16.17 -0.26
N GLU A 70 4.11 -15.41 -0.42
CA GLU A 70 3.50 -15.16 -1.73
C GLU A 70 4.45 -14.42 -2.69
N CYS A 71 5.16 -13.39 -2.19
CA CYS A 71 6.20 -12.73 -2.99
C CYS A 71 7.32 -13.70 -3.39
N LYS A 72 7.71 -14.60 -2.48
CA LYS A 72 8.74 -15.62 -2.75
C LYS A 72 8.28 -16.60 -3.82
N GLU A 73 7.06 -17.12 -3.73
CA GLU A 73 6.48 -18.05 -4.70
C GLU A 73 6.35 -17.43 -6.09
N ILE A 74 5.86 -16.19 -6.17
CA ILE A 74 5.76 -15.45 -7.45
C ILE A 74 7.15 -15.21 -8.04
N TYR A 75 8.10 -14.79 -7.22
CA TYR A 75 9.48 -14.56 -7.66
C TYR A 75 10.15 -15.85 -8.14
N GLU A 76 9.99 -16.96 -7.42
CA GLU A 76 10.50 -18.28 -7.81
C GLU A 76 9.82 -18.81 -9.08
N SER A 77 8.57 -18.43 -9.35
CA SER A 77 7.84 -18.80 -10.57
C SER A 77 8.25 -17.96 -11.79
N MET A 78 8.87 -16.79 -11.58
CA MET A 78 9.36 -15.88 -12.62
C MET A 78 10.86 -16.03 -12.93
N ALA A 79 11.61 -16.70 -12.04
CA ALA A 79 13.04 -16.96 -12.15
C ALA A 79 13.35 -18.18 -13.03
#